data_AF-A0A1D7U776-F1
#
_entry.id   AF-A0A1D7U776-F1
#
_cell.length_a   1.000
_cell.length_b   1.000
_cell.length_c   1.000
_cell.angle_alpha   90.00
_cell.angle_beta   90.00
_cell.angle_gamma   90.00
#
_symmetry.space_group_name_H-M   'P 1'
#
loop_
_entity.id
_entity.type
_entity.pdbx_description
1 polymer ?
#
loop_
_entity_poly.entity_id
_entity_poly.type
_entity_poly.pdbx_seq_one_letter_code
_entity_poly.pdbx_strand_id
1 'polypeptide(L)'
;MRAFALLATLGIALAGCQTRPVAPPAPPPERAYPGVTPSTFHMPGGSGCSGEVERFQAVMDNDLATGHTTKGVHARVSAEIATARSSCAAGNEGGAMGQLHATKTRFGYP
;
A
#
# COMPACT_ATOMS: atom_id res chain seq x y z
N MET A 1 -9.30 -46.45 6.84
CA MET A 1 -10.00 -45.27 7.40
C MET A 1 -9.31 -44.61 8.60
N ARG A 2 -8.13 -45.07 9.08
CA ARG A 2 -7.43 -44.48 10.24
C ARG A 2 -6.27 -43.53 9.90
N ALA A 3 -5.77 -43.54 8.65
CA ALA A 3 -4.66 -42.70 8.21
C ALA A 3 -5.09 -41.26 7.84
N PHE A 4 -6.35 -41.06 7.46
CA PHE A 4 -6.86 -39.74 7.05
C PHE A 4 -7.11 -38.78 8.23
N ALA A 5 -7.22 -39.28 9.45
CA ALA A 5 -7.45 -38.46 10.64
C ALA A 5 -6.18 -37.74 11.15
N LEU A 6 -4.99 -38.25 10.79
CA LEU A 6 -3.70 -37.71 11.25
C LEU A 6 -3.15 -36.57 10.38
N LEU A 7 -3.64 -36.43 9.14
CA LEU A 7 -3.22 -35.35 8.23
C LEU A 7 -4.03 -34.05 8.42
N ALA A 8 -5.23 -34.13 9.02
CA ALA A 8 -6.09 -32.97 9.23
C ALA A 8 -5.69 -32.10 10.45
N THR A 9 -4.92 -32.64 11.39
CA THR A 9 -4.54 -31.94 12.63
C THR A 9 -3.28 -31.09 12.50
N LEU A 10 -2.45 -31.29 11.46
CA LEU A 10 -1.20 -30.53 11.29
C LEU A 10 -1.41 -29.17 10.60
N GLY A 11 -2.54 -28.94 9.94
CA GLY A 11 -2.83 -27.68 9.23
C GLY A 11 -3.30 -26.53 10.11
N ILE A 12 -3.72 -26.80 11.35
CA ILE A 12 -4.32 -25.79 12.24
C ILE A 12 -3.27 -25.08 13.12
N ALA A 13 -2.05 -25.60 13.19
CA ALA A 13 -1.00 -25.07 14.07
C ALA A 13 -0.29 -23.80 13.53
N LEU A 14 -0.55 -23.35 12.30
CA LEU A 14 0.06 -22.13 11.74
C LEU A 14 -0.82 -20.87 11.86
N ALA A 15 -1.98 -20.95 12.51
CA ALA A 15 -2.76 -19.77 12.90
C ALA A 15 -2.19 -19.12 14.19
N GLY A 16 -0.88 -18.90 14.22
CA GLY A 16 -0.21 -18.19 15.30
C GLY A 16 -0.43 -16.69 15.16
N CYS A 17 -1.07 -16.09 16.17
CA CYS A 17 -1.40 -14.68 16.31
C CYS A 17 -0.30 -13.73 15.82
N GLN A 18 -0.56 -13.05 14.69
CA GLN A 18 0.20 -11.86 14.34
C GLN A 18 -0.28 -10.71 15.25
N THR A 19 0.24 -10.64 16.48
CA THR A 19 0.12 -9.46 17.32
C THR A 19 0.84 -8.32 16.60
N ARG A 20 0.09 -7.55 15.80
CA ARG A 20 0.60 -6.31 15.20
C ARG A 20 0.90 -5.36 16.35
N PRO A 21 2.16 -4.92 16.55
CA PRO A 21 2.44 -3.87 17.52
C PRO A 21 1.54 -2.68 17.18
N VAL A 22 0.83 -2.15 18.17
CA VAL A 22 0.21 -0.84 18.05
C VAL A 22 1.36 0.12 17.81
N ALA A 23 1.48 0.61 16.57
CA ALA A 23 2.44 1.64 16.25
C ALA A 23 2.13 2.84 17.15
N PRO A 24 3.14 3.45 17.80
CA PRO A 24 2.96 4.69 18.52
C PRO A 24 2.25 5.70 17.60
N PRO A 25 1.37 6.57 18.14
CA PRO A 25 0.80 7.65 17.35
C PRO A 25 1.95 8.41 16.67
N ALA A 26 1.84 8.57 15.36
CA ALA A 26 2.86 9.27 14.59
C ALA A 26 3.12 10.65 15.24
N PRO A 27 4.38 11.09 15.35
CA PRO A 27 4.68 12.44 15.80
C PRO A 27 3.88 13.45 14.94
N PRO A 28 3.46 14.58 15.53
CA PRO A 28 2.75 15.60 14.77
C PRO A 28 3.58 15.96 13.53
N PRO A 29 2.93 16.13 12.35
CA PRO A 29 3.64 16.35 11.12
C PRO A 29 4.57 17.55 11.29
N GLU A 30 5.85 17.34 10.96
CA GLU A 30 6.79 18.44 10.79
C GLU A 30 6.13 19.45 9.84
N ARG A 31 6.13 20.73 10.23
CA ARG A 31 5.35 21.76 9.54
C ARG A 31 5.71 21.72 8.05
N ALA A 32 4.81 21.24 7.20
CA ALA A 32 5.00 21.25 5.76
C ALA A 32 5.30 22.69 5.34
N TYR A 33 6.28 22.88 4.45
CA TYR A 33 6.58 24.19 3.92
C TYR A 33 5.29 24.82 3.37
N PRO A 34 4.96 26.07 3.76
CA PRO A 34 3.75 26.72 3.28
C PRO A 34 3.71 26.69 1.75
N GLY A 35 2.62 26.17 1.17
CA GLY A 35 2.34 26.23 -0.27
C GLY A 35 2.75 25.03 -1.12
N VAL A 36 3.26 23.94 -0.53
CA VAL A 36 3.69 22.76 -1.31
C VAL A 36 2.55 21.75 -1.55
N THR A 37 1.71 21.50 -0.54
CA THR A 37 0.54 20.61 -0.66
C THR A 37 -0.75 21.43 -0.49
N PRO A 38 -1.76 21.31 -1.38
CA PRO A 38 -3.01 22.03 -1.24
C PRO A 38 -3.70 21.72 0.10
N SER A 39 -4.30 22.73 0.72
CA SER A 39 -5.02 22.58 2.00
C SER A 39 -6.23 21.64 1.93
N THR A 40 -6.71 21.36 0.72
CA THR A 40 -7.81 20.43 0.43
C THR A 40 -7.33 18.99 0.20
N PHE A 41 -6.02 18.73 0.19
CA PHE A 41 -5.50 17.38 0.05
C PHE A 41 -5.65 16.63 1.37
N HIS A 42 -6.31 15.47 1.30
CA HIS A 42 -6.43 14.55 2.41
C HIS A 42 -5.92 13.18 1.97
N MET A 43 -5.03 12.61 2.78
CA MET A 43 -4.53 11.27 2.52
C MET A 43 -5.66 10.26 2.77
N PRO A 44 -5.94 9.34 1.82
CA PRO A 44 -6.89 8.26 2.04
C PRO A 44 -6.52 7.44 3.29
N GLY A 45 -7.53 7.11 4.08
CA GLY A 45 -7.40 6.18 5.20
C GLY A 45 -7.43 4.72 4.73
N GLY A 46 -7.60 3.80 5.68
CA GLY A 46 -7.68 2.37 5.41
C GLY A 46 -6.40 1.60 5.75
N SER A 47 -6.52 0.28 5.80
CA SER A 47 -5.44 -0.62 6.20
C SER A 47 -5.25 -1.73 5.17
N GLY A 48 -4.11 -2.40 5.24
CA GLY A 48 -3.78 -3.47 4.29
C GLY A 48 -3.54 -2.93 2.89
N CYS A 49 -3.67 -3.83 1.93
CA CYS A 49 -3.24 -3.57 0.56
C CYS A 49 -4.07 -2.47 -0.15
N SER A 50 -5.39 -2.41 0.06
CA SER A 50 -6.24 -1.39 -0.56
C SER A 50 -5.87 0.02 -0.08
N GLY A 51 -5.68 0.18 1.23
CA GLY A 51 -5.27 1.46 1.82
C GLY A 51 -3.88 1.91 1.38
N GLU A 52 -2.93 0.99 1.15
CA GLU A 52 -1.61 1.36 0.62
C GLU A 52 -1.67 1.79 -0.86
N VAL A 53 -2.44 1.08 -1.68
CA VAL A 53 -2.68 1.42 -3.09
C VAL A 53 -3.32 2.80 -3.23
N GLU A 54 -4.35 3.09 -2.43
CA GLU A 54 -5.05 4.38 -2.46
C GLU A 54 -4.16 5.53 -1.98
N ARG A 55 -3.38 5.30 -0.92
CA ARG A 55 -2.42 6.29 -0.43
C ARG A 55 -1.37 6.63 -1.47
N PHE A 56 -0.76 5.63 -2.11
CA PHE A 56 0.26 5.92 -3.11
C PHE A 56 -0.32 6.59 -4.35
N GLN A 57 -1.52 6.21 -4.79
CA GLN A 57 -2.22 6.92 -5.88
C GLN A 57 -2.40 8.41 -5.53
N ALA A 58 -2.86 8.71 -4.32
CA ALA A 58 -3.08 10.08 -3.89
C ALA A 58 -1.77 10.90 -3.81
N VAL A 59 -0.64 10.29 -3.41
CA VAL A 59 0.68 10.94 -3.49
C VAL A 59 1.01 11.31 -4.94
N MET A 60 0.87 10.36 -5.87
CA MET A 60 1.17 10.63 -7.28
C MET A 60 0.26 11.71 -7.88
N ASP A 61 -1.03 11.68 -7.55
CA ASP A 61 -1.99 12.69 -8.00
C ASP A 61 -1.64 14.08 -7.45
N ASN A 62 -1.20 14.15 -6.19
CA ASN A 62 -0.71 15.39 -5.60
C ASN A 62 0.54 15.90 -6.31
N ASP A 63 1.53 15.04 -6.54
CA ASP A 63 2.76 15.40 -7.23
C ASP A 63 2.50 15.92 -8.65
N LEU A 64 1.49 15.40 -9.34
CA LEU A 64 1.10 15.92 -10.64
C LEU A 64 0.44 17.30 -10.51
N ALA A 65 -0.44 17.46 -9.53
CA ALA A 65 -1.15 18.72 -9.29
C ALA A 65 -0.22 19.86 -8.84
N THR A 66 0.84 19.54 -8.10
CA THR A 66 1.82 20.50 -7.58
C THR A 66 3.03 20.70 -8.50
N GLY A 67 3.15 19.89 -9.56
CA GLY A 67 4.23 19.98 -10.54
C GLY A 67 5.53 19.29 -10.12
N HIS A 68 5.51 18.44 -9.09
CA HIS A 68 6.65 17.60 -8.70
C HIS A 68 6.90 16.43 -9.65
N THR A 69 5.89 16.05 -10.45
CA THR A 69 6.04 15.04 -11.50
C THR A 69 5.42 15.49 -12.82
N THR A 70 5.74 14.77 -13.89
CA THR A 70 5.16 15.03 -15.21
C THR A 70 3.96 14.13 -15.48
N LYS A 71 3.06 14.54 -16.40
CA LYS A 71 1.92 13.71 -16.83
C LYS A 71 2.34 12.31 -17.30
N GLY A 72 3.48 12.19 -17.99
CA GLY A 72 3.98 10.91 -18.49
C GLY A 72 4.44 9.96 -17.37
N VAL A 73 5.16 10.49 -16.38
CA VAL A 73 5.59 9.72 -15.20
C VAL A 73 4.37 9.32 -14.37
N HIS A 74 3.47 10.26 -14.08
CA HIS A 74 2.22 9.99 -13.37
C HIS A 74 1.40 8.88 -14.03
N ALA A 75 1.21 8.92 -15.35
CA ALA A 75 0.44 7.92 -16.08
C ALA A 75 1.10 6.52 -15.97
N ARG A 76 2.43 6.46 -16.08
CA ARG A 76 3.16 5.19 -15.94
C ARG A 76 3.03 4.61 -14.54
N VAL A 77 3.24 5.43 -13.51
CA VAL A 77 3.12 4.98 -12.11
C VAL A 77 1.68 4.54 -11.83
N SER A 78 0.67 5.30 -12.26
CA SER A 78 -0.74 4.98 -12.06
C SER A 78 -1.14 3.64 -12.71
N ALA A 79 -0.56 3.29 -13.86
CA ALA A 79 -0.77 1.98 -14.49
C ALA A 79 -0.16 0.82 -13.67
N GLU A 80 1.03 1.02 -13.08
CA GLU A 80 1.63 0.03 -12.18
C GLU A 80 0.82 -0.11 -10.88
N ILE A 81 0.32 1.00 -10.32
CA ILE A 81 -0.60 1.00 -9.15
C ILE A 81 -1.90 0.27 -9.49
N ALA A 82 -2.47 0.44 -10.69
CA ALA A 82 -3.69 -0.26 -11.10
C ALA A 82 -3.50 -1.78 -11.16
N THR A 83 -2.31 -2.24 -11.56
CA THR A 83 -1.94 -3.67 -11.55
C THR A 83 -1.89 -4.20 -10.12
N ALA A 84 -1.27 -3.45 -9.20
CA ALA A 84 -1.27 -3.78 -7.77
C ALA A 84 -2.69 -3.81 -7.19
N ARG A 85 -3.53 -2.84 -7.55
CA ARG A 85 -4.95 -2.80 -7.16
C ARG A 85 -5.72 -4.03 -7.61
N SER A 86 -5.52 -4.48 -8.85
CA SER A 86 -6.17 -5.70 -9.36
C SER A 86 -5.72 -6.94 -8.58
N SER A 87 -4.42 -7.05 -8.28
CA SER A 87 -3.88 -8.16 -7.48
C SER A 87 -4.47 -8.15 -6.06
N CYS A 88 -4.61 -6.96 -5.49
CA CYS A 88 -5.24 -6.71 -4.20
C CYS A 88 -6.70 -7.18 -4.16
N ALA A 89 -7.50 -6.75 -5.14
CA ALA A 89 -8.91 -7.10 -5.26
C ALA A 89 -9.12 -8.60 -5.50
N ALA A 90 -8.13 -9.29 -6.08
CA ALA A 90 -8.12 -10.74 -6.24
C ALA A 90 -7.71 -11.51 -4.97
N GLY A 91 -7.44 -10.82 -3.85
CA GLY A 91 -7.01 -11.43 -2.58
C GLY A 91 -5.52 -11.76 -2.51
N ASN A 92 -4.73 -11.42 -3.54
CA ASN A 92 -3.28 -11.59 -3.53
C ASN A 92 -2.59 -10.36 -2.91
N GLU A 93 -2.77 -10.19 -1.60
CA GLU A 93 -2.23 -9.02 -0.87
C GLU A 93 -0.70 -8.97 -0.93
N GLY A 94 -0.01 -10.10 -0.72
CA GLY A 94 1.46 -10.15 -0.74
C GLY A 94 2.03 -9.77 -2.10
N GLY A 95 1.45 -10.28 -3.18
CA GLY A 95 1.84 -9.92 -4.55
C GLY A 95 1.58 -8.45 -4.86
N ALA A 96 0.43 -7.91 -4.45
CA ALA A 96 0.10 -6.50 -4.64
C ALA A 96 1.06 -5.58 -3.89
N MET A 97 1.39 -5.89 -2.63
CA MET A 97 2.34 -5.11 -1.85
C MET A 97 3.76 -5.17 -2.44
N GLY A 98 4.19 -6.34 -2.93
CA GLY A 98 5.47 -6.49 -3.62
C GLY A 98 5.54 -5.68 -4.92
N GLN A 99 4.47 -5.69 -5.73
CA GLN A 99 4.36 -4.86 -6.92
C GLN A 99 4.44 -3.38 -6.57
N LEU A 100 3.69 -2.94 -5.54
CA LEU A 100 3.67 -1.55 -5.12
C LEU A 100 5.03 -1.07 -4.61
N HIS A 101 5.72 -1.90 -3.81
CA HIS A 101 7.07 -1.60 -3.35
C HIS A 101 8.06 -1.50 -4.51
N ALA A 102 8.00 -2.43 -5.47
CA ALA A 102 8.86 -2.39 -6.65
C ALA A 102 8.63 -1.12 -7.50
N THR A 103 7.36 -0.70 -7.66
CA THR A 103 7.02 0.56 -8.31
C THR A 103 7.60 1.74 -7.53
N LYS A 104 7.33 1.83 -6.22
CA LYS A 104 7.86 2.90 -5.37
C LYS A 104 9.38 3.04 -5.50
N THR A 105 10.12 1.95 -5.36
CA THR A 105 11.58 1.95 -5.54
C THR A 105 12.02 2.40 -6.93
N ARG A 106 11.33 1.95 -7.99
CA ARG A 106 11.66 2.33 -9.38
C ARG A 106 11.53 3.84 -9.63
N PHE A 107 10.58 4.49 -8.96
CA PHE A 107 10.29 5.92 -9.14
C PHE A 107 10.82 6.81 -8.01
N GLY A 108 11.59 6.25 -7.07
CA GLY A 108 12.24 7.04 -6.01
C GLY A 108 11.35 7.39 -4.82
N TYR A 109 10.28 6.62 -4.59
CA TYR A 109 9.43 6.75 -3.40
C TYR A 109 9.87 5.71 -2.36
N PRO A 110 10.27 6.11 -1.14
CA PRO A 110 10.64 5.17 -0.07
C PRO A 110 9.44 4.47 0.57
#